data_AF-A0A3C1II58-F1
#
_entry.id   AF-A0A3C1II58-F1
#
_cell.length_a   1.000
_cell.length_b   1.000
_cell.length_c   1.000
_cell.angle_alpha   90.00
_cell.angle_beta   90.00
_cell.angle_gamma   90.00
#
_symmetry.space_group_name_H-M   'P 1'
#
loop_
_entity.id
_entity.type
_entity.pdbx_description
1 polymer ?
#
loop_
_entity_poly.entity_id
_entity_poly.type
_entity_poly.pdbx_seq_one_letter_code
_entity_poly.pdbx_strand_id
1 'polypeptide(L)'
;MLRDVAPATGHALEIASGTGQHIVQLAAALPGLIWQPSDIDPARLASIAAWADDAPLPNLRSACRLDATKVGWAEKHANQDVILL
;
A
#
# COMPACT_ATOMS: atom_id res chain seq x y z
N MET A 1 4.63 -16.51 -3.66
CA MET A 1 4.19 -15.81 -4.89
C MET A 1 4.64 -14.36 -4.91
N LEU A 2 4.24 -13.47 -3.98
CA LEU A 2 4.78 -12.09 -3.99
C LEU A 2 6.23 -12.00 -3.48
N ARG A 3 6.56 -12.75 -2.42
CA ARG A 3 7.94 -12.85 -1.89
C ARG A 3 8.99 -13.31 -2.89
N ASP A 4 8.57 -14.03 -3.92
CA ASP A 4 9.48 -14.64 -4.90
C ASP A 4 9.78 -13.71 -6.08
N VAL A 5 8.97 -12.65 -6.25
CA VAL A 5 9.06 -11.70 -7.37
C VAL A 5 9.32 -10.27 -6.92
N ALA A 6 8.98 -9.93 -5.67
CA ALA A 6 9.24 -8.62 -5.12
C ALA A 6 10.74 -8.45 -4.82
N PRO A 7 11.31 -7.25 -5.02
CA PRO A 7 12.67 -6.97 -4.63
C PRO A 7 12.82 -7.05 -3.11
N ALA A 8 14.05 -7.27 -2.65
CA ALA A 8 14.34 -7.34 -1.22
C ALA A 8 14.05 -6.01 -0.49
N THR A 9 14.22 -4.88 -1.18
CA THR A 9 13.97 -3.53 -0.66
C THR A 9 13.42 -2.62 -1.74
N GLY A 10 12.64 -1.60 -1.35
CA GLY A 10 12.10 -0.63 -2.29
C GLY A 10 10.79 0.01 -1.82
N HIS A 11 10.09 0.65 -2.74
CA HIS A 11 8.75 1.19 -2.55
C HIS A 11 7.69 0.28 -3.18
N ALA A 12 6.63 0.01 -2.43
CA ALA A 12 5.48 -0.76 -2.88
C ALA A 12 4.21 0.08 -2.78
N LEU A 13 3.43 0.14 -3.86
CA LEU A 13 2.11 0.75 -3.90
C LEU A 13 1.05 -0.35 -4.00
N GLU A 14 0.09 -0.36 -3.08
CA GLU A 14 -1.13 -1.15 -3.23
C GLU A 14 -2.26 -0.22 -3.67
N ILE A 15 -2.83 -0.48 -4.84
CA ILE A 15 -3.98 0.24 -5.40
C ILE A 15 -5.24 -0.51 -5.00
N ALA A 16 -6.26 0.23 -4.55
CA ALA A 16 -7.52 -0.35 -4.09
C ALA A 16 -7.33 -1.37 -2.95
N SER A 17 -6.58 -0.97 -1.91
CA SER A 17 -6.30 -1.73 -0.69
C SER A 17 -7.55 -2.24 0.05
N GLY A 18 -8.74 -1.74 -0.27
CA GLY A 18 -10.00 -2.24 0.26
C GLY A 18 -10.09 -2.04 1.77
N THR A 19 -10.37 -3.11 2.53
CA THR A 19 -10.46 -3.00 3.99
C THR A 19 -9.12 -2.74 4.67
N GLY A 20 -7.98 -2.98 3.98
CA GLY A 20 -6.65 -2.84 4.57
C GLY A 20 -6.21 -4.00 5.46
N GLN A 21 -6.96 -5.09 5.57
CA GLN A 21 -6.55 -6.23 6.39
C GLN A 21 -5.24 -6.88 5.88
N HIS A 22 -5.06 -6.93 4.56
CA HIS A 22 -3.90 -7.57 3.95
C HIS A 22 -2.64 -6.70 3.94
N ILE A 23 -2.77 -5.36 3.92
CA ILE A 23 -1.59 -4.50 3.82
C ILE A 23 -0.68 -4.65 5.04
N VAL A 24 -1.25 -4.82 6.23
CA VAL A 24 -0.49 -5.07 7.46
C VAL A 24 0.29 -6.39 7.38
N GLN A 25 -0.35 -7.44 6.85
CA GLN A 25 0.28 -8.75 6.66
C GLN A 25 1.41 -8.70 5.61
N LEU A 26 1.20 -7.96 4.53
CA LEU A 26 2.19 -7.73 3.48
C LEU A 26 3.40 -6.96 4.02
N ALA A 27 3.16 -5.86 4.75
CA ALA A 27 4.20 -5.06 5.37
C ALA A 27 5.03 -5.87 6.38
N ALA A 28 4.38 -6.72 7.18
CA ALA A 28 5.08 -7.63 8.10
C ALA A 28 5.88 -8.72 7.36
N ALA A 29 5.35 -9.26 6.26
CA ALA A 29 6.00 -10.34 5.51
C ALA A 29 7.16 -9.85 4.63
N LEU A 30 7.14 -8.59 4.20
CA LEU A 30 8.11 -7.96 3.31
C LEU A 30 8.69 -6.69 3.97
N PRO A 31 9.49 -6.83 5.04
CA PRO A 31 9.93 -5.70 5.87
C PRO A 31 10.89 -4.74 5.15
N GLY A 32 11.53 -5.16 4.06
CA GLY A 32 12.40 -4.30 3.27
C GLY A 32 11.65 -3.37 2.31
N LEU A 33 10.36 -3.62 2.06
CA LEU A 33 9.52 -2.76 1.23
C LEU A 33 8.81 -1.73 2.11
N ILE A 34 8.78 -0.48 1.64
CA ILE A 34 7.96 0.59 2.21
C ILE A 34 6.62 0.60 1.48
N TRP A 35 5.57 0.26 2.21
CA TRP A 35 4.22 0.07 1.68
C TRP A 35 3.41 1.36 1.72
N GLN A 36 2.83 1.73 0.60
CA GLN A 36 1.85 2.79 0.44
C GLN A 36 0.49 2.16 0.08
N PRO A 37 -0.42 1.96 1.04
CA PRO A 37 -1.78 1.58 0.72
C PRO A 37 -2.53 2.77 0.11
N SER A 38 -3.48 2.47 -0.78
CA SER A 38 -4.31 3.49 -1.40
C SER A 38 -5.69 2.98 -1.78
N ASP A 39 -6.68 3.88 -1.71
CA ASP A 39 -8.04 3.61 -2.13
C ASP A 39 -8.73 4.91 -2.58
N ILE A 40 -9.80 4.81 -3.36
CA ILE A 40 -10.59 5.97 -3.77
C ILE A 40 -11.67 6.32 -2.73
N ASP A 41 -12.14 5.31 -1.99
CA ASP A 41 -13.25 5.40 -1.05
C ASP A 41 -12.74 5.85 0.34
N PRO A 42 -13.22 7.00 0.87
CA PRO A 42 -12.86 7.47 2.20
C PRO A 42 -13.14 6.47 3.33
N ALA A 43 -14.17 5.63 3.20
CA ALA A 43 -14.47 4.59 4.19
C ALA A 43 -13.40 3.50 4.23
N ARG A 44 -12.81 3.18 3.06
CA ARG A 44 -11.69 2.25 2.95
C ARG A 44 -10.41 2.84 3.53
N LEU A 45 -10.13 4.11 3.27
CA LEU A 45 -8.99 4.80 3.87
C LEU A 45 -9.05 4.81 5.41
N ALA A 46 -10.23 5.07 5.98
CA ALA A 46 -10.45 5.00 7.43
C ALA A 46 -10.26 3.57 7.97
N SER A 47 -10.76 2.56 7.25
CA SER A 47 -10.55 1.14 7.59
C SER A 47 -9.07 0.77 7.60
N ILE A 48 -8.32 1.15 6.56
CA ILE A 48 -6.88 0.89 6.46
C ILE A 48 -6.13 1.57 7.61
N ALA A 49 -6.45 2.82 7.93
CA ALA A 49 -5.85 3.54 9.04
C ALA A 49 -6.07 2.82 10.37
N ALA A 50 -7.29 2.34 10.63
CA ALA A 50 -7.59 1.57 11.84
C ALA A 50 -6.74 0.28 11.96
N TRP A 51 -6.52 -0.43 10.84
CA TRP A 51 -5.63 -1.59 10.82
C TRP A 51 -4.16 -1.23 11.04
N ALA A 52 -3.70 -0.11 10.46
CA ALA A 52 -2.33 0.37 10.65
C ALA A 52 -2.07 0.86 12.09
N ASP A 53 -3.09 1.42 12.75
CA ASP A 53 -3.03 1.86 14.15
C ASP A 53 -3.01 0.67 15.13
N ASP A 54 -3.77 -0.40 14.84
CA ASP A 54 -3.79 -1.63 15.65
C ASP A 54 -2.48 -2.42 15.54
N ALA A 55 -1.81 -2.35 14.39
CA ALA A 55 -0.56 -3.04 14.11
C ALA A 55 0.48 -2.10 13.48
N PRO A 56 1.09 -1.21 14.28
CA PRO A 56 2.02 -0.21 13.76
C PRO A 56 3.29 -0.87 13.23
N LEU A 57 3.55 -0.66 11.94
CA LEU A 57 4.73 -1.17 11.23
C LEU A 57 5.54 0.00 10.67
N PRO A 58 6.87 0.04 10.89
CA PRO A 58 7.70 1.18 10.48
C PRO A 58 7.81 1.34 8.95
N ASN A 59 7.47 0.28 8.21
CA ASN A 59 7.49 0.24 6.75
C ASN A 59 6.09 0.35 6.14
N LEU A 60 5.07 0.74 6.91
CA LEU A 60 3.70 0.98 6.42
C LEU A 60 3.38 2.47 6.51
N ARG A 61 3.15 3.12 5.36
CA ARG A 61 2.73 4.52 5.29
C ARG A 61 1.23 4.67 5.53
N SER A 62 0.82 5.88 5.92
CA SER A 62 -0.59 6.24 6.00
C SER A 62 -1.29 6.06 4.66
N ALA A 63 -2.50 5.51 4.69
CA ALA A 63 -3.31 5.32 3.49
C ALA A 63 -3.55 6.66 2.76
N CYS A 64 -3.37 6.65 1.44
CA CYS A 64 -3.57 7.84 0.62
C CYS A 64 -4.74 7.66 -0.34
N ARG A 65 -5.44 8.75 -0.65
CA ARG A 65 -6.49 8.71 -1.67
C ARG A 65 -5.87 8.60 -3.06
N LEU A 66 -6.23 7.55 -3.82
CA LEU A 66 -5.78 7.35 -5.19
C LEU A 66 -6.97 6.97 -6.08
N ASP A 67 -7.10 7.66 -7.22
CA ASP A 67 -8.08 7.34 -8.26
C ASP A 67 -7.32 6.91 -9.52
N ALA A 68 -7.17 5.59 -9.71
CA ALA A 68 -6.42 4.99 -10.81
C ALA A 68 -7.11 5.16 -12.17
N THR A 69 -8.33 5.71 -12.21
CA THR A 69 -9.06 6.01 -13.45
C THR A 69 -8.68 7.39 -14.03
N LYS A 70 -7.99 8.23 -13.25
CA LYS A 70 -7.56 9.55 -13.69
C LYS A 70 -6.25 9.49 -14.47
N VAL A 71 -6.23 10.12 -15.65
CA VAL A 71 -4.99 10.34 -16.40
C VAL A 71 -3.96 11.04 -15.50
N GLY A 72 -2.72 10.56 -15.53
CA GLY A 72 -1.63 11.12 -14.73
C GLY A 72 -1.60 10.68 -13.26
N TRP A 73 -2.44 9.73 -12.83
CA TRP A 73 -2.41 9.24 -11.43
C TRP A 73 -1.01 8.74 -11.02
N ALA A 74 -0.31 8.06 -11.94
CA ALA A 74 0.99 7.45 -11.68
C ALA A 74 2.10 8.48 -11.44
N GLU A 75 1.96 9.71 -11.96
CA GLU A 75 2.96 10.77 -11.78
C GLU A 75 3.12 11.17 -10.30
N LYS A 76 2.02 11.06 -9.53
CA LYS A 76 2.02 11.34 -8.08
C LYS A 76 2.57 10.18 -7.25
N HIS A 77 2.74 9.01 -7.86
CA HIS A 77 3.24 7.79 -7.24
C HIS A 77 4.41 7.21 -8.05
N ALA A 78 5.30 8.08 -8.56
CA ALA A 78 6.48 7.64 -9.30
C ALA A 78 7.42 6.78 -8.41
N ASN A 79 8.32 6.04 -9.06
CA ASN A 79 9.39 5.26 -8.41
C ASN A 79 8.87 4.16 -7.46
N GLN A 80 7.86 3.40 -7.89
CA GLN A 80 7.46 2.16 -7.22
C GLN A 80 8.24 0.99 -7.83
N ASP A 81 8.83 0.16 -6.98
CA ASP A 81 9.48 -1.08 -7.38
C ASP A 81 8.47 -2.24 -7.49
N VAL A 82 7.34 -2.11 -6.80
CA VAL A 82 6.20 -3.05 -6.86
C VAL A 82 4.89 -2.28 -6.87
N ILE A 83 3.98 -2.67 -7.76
CA ILE A 83 2.58 -2.22 -7.75
C ILE A 83 1.70 -3.46 -7.60
N LEU A 84 0.87 -3.46 -6.55
CA LEU A 84 -0.16 -4.46 -6.30
C LEU A 84 -1.53 -3.84 -6.60
N LEU A 85 -2.42 -4.62 -7.23
CA LEU A 85 -3.78 -4.21 -7.64
C LEU A 85 -4.83 -5.05 -6.92
#